data_AF-A0ABD2VEG3-F1
#
_entry.id   AF-A0ABD2VEG3-F1
#
_cell.length_a   1.000
_cell.length_b   1.000
_cell.length_c   1.000
_cell.angle_alpha   90.00
_cell.angle_beta   90.00
_cell.angle_gamma   90.00
#
_symmetry.space_group_name_H-M   'P 1'
#
loop_
_entity.id
_entity.type
_entity.pdbx_description
1 polymer ?
#
loop_
_entity_poly.entity_id
_entity_poly.type
_entity_poly.pdbx_seq_one_letter_code
_entity_poly.pdbx_strand_id
1 'polypeptide(L)'
;MAIEGGSPVPFSMIPGDYLNAICPARPTDIDRLRNLRTRLSQKPFEERVRTWLLQGPPIHRFDALKHLAPDNPVDEILEVLKSCAQLVQGLWVPKSSLVYDTNNGVEVLARNFVLYEFTKNTLIKKSVFGRRPEFLKAATPVLKSLAVERPDLDDWKLKELPDKKFEDLYGNVVREQQAIWESMGKQINDIMHGGRNRPAMKKQA
;
A
#
# COMPACT_ATOMS: atom_id res chain seq x y z
N MET A 1 8.59 17.18 50.22
CA MET A 1 8.39 16.82 48.81
C MET A 1 7.23 17.66 48.31
N ALA A 2 7.47 18.58 47.38
CA ALA A 2 6.43 19.45 46.85
C ALA A 2 5.56 18.67 45.86
N ILE A 3 4.25 18.71 46.05
CA ILE A 3 3.27 18.25 45.08
C ILE A 3 3.17 19.38 44.06
N GLU A 4 3.74 19.21 42.87
CA GLU A 4 3.50 20.12 41.75
C GLU A 4 1.98 20.16 41.50
N GLY A 5 1.37 21.32 41.73
CA GLY A 5 -0.02 21.55 41.39
C GLY A 5 -0.18 21.44 39.89
N GLY A 6 -0.88 20.39 39.43
CA GLY A 6 -1.26 20.24 38.03
C GLY A 6 -1.98 21.49 37.55
N SER A 7 -1.63 21.96 36.35
CA SER A 7 -2.21 23.16 35.76
C SER A 7 -3.75 23.06 35.73
N PRO A 8 -4.50 24.07 36.18
CA PRO A 8 -5.95 24.02 36.22
C PRO A 8 -6.50 23.94 34.80
N VAL A 9 -7.25 22.87 34.50
CA VAL A 9 -7.92 22.69 33.21
C VAL A 9 -9.08 23.68 33.13
N PRO A 10 -9.10 24.63 32.18
CA PRO A 10 -10.17 25.61 32.06
C PRO A 10 -11.47 24.93 31.61
N PHE A 11 -12.60 25.23 32.28
CA PHE A 11 -13.93 24.74 31.87
C PHE A 11 -14.42 25.32 30.53
N SER A 12 -13.70 26.33 30.00
CA SER A 12 -13.94 26.89 28.66
C SER A 12 -13.30 26.07 27.53
N MET A 13 -12.58 24.99 27.85
CA MET A 13 -11.99 24.12 26.83
C MET A 13 -13.05 23.41 25.98
N ILE A 14 -12.69 23.19 24.71
CA ILE A 14 -13.48 22.38 23.80
C ILE A 14 -13.46 20.94 24.34
N PRO A 15 -14.58 20.18 24.29
CA PRO A 15 -14.67 18.85 24.93
C PRO A 15 -13.53 17.88 24.56
N GLY A 16 -12.98 17.97 23.33
CA GLY A 16 -11.82 17.18 22.92
C GLY A 16 -10.52 17.53 23.65
N ASP A 17 -10.26 18.82 23.87
CA ASP A 17 -9.06 19.30 24.57
C ASP A 17 -9.15 19.03 26.08
N TYR A 18 -10.35 19.15 26.64
CA TYR A 18 -10.63 18.80 28.04
C TYR A 18 -10.33 17.32 28.33
N LEU A 19 -10.81 16.42 27.46
CA LEU A 19 -10.52 14.99 27.58
C LEU A 19 -9.02 14.67 27.44
N ASN A 20 -8.34 15.31 26.49
CA ASN A 20 -6.89 15.14 26.31
C ASN A 20 -6.07 15.67 27.49
N ALA A 21 -6.53 16.74 28.16
CA ALA A 21 -5.87 17.29 29.35
C ALA A 21 -6.02 16.39 30.59
N ILE A 22 -7.19 15.76 30.76
CA ILE A 22 -7.48 14.88 31.90
C ILE A 22 -6.94 13.46 31.68
N CYS A 23 -6.91 13.01 30.42
CA CYS A 23 -6.36 11.72 30.02
C CYS A 23 -5.52 11.92 28.75
N PRO A 24 -4.23 12.26 28.87
CA PRO A 24 -3.33 12.31 27.73
C PRO A 24 -3.12 10.90 27.17
N ALA A 25 -4.02 10.48 26.28
CA ALA A 25 -3.91 9.21 25.58
C ALA A 25 -2.80 9.32 24.53
N ARG A 26 -1.96 8.28 24.42
CA ARG A 26 -1.07 8.16 23.27
C ARG A 26 -1.95 8.08 22.02
N PRO A 27 -1.69 8.86 20.96
CA PRO A 27 -2.47 8.82 19.75
C PRO A 27 -2.52 7.39 19.22
N THR A 28 -3.71 6.83 19.12
CA THR A 28 -3.93 5.53 18.49
C THR A 28 -3.81 5.66 16.98
N ASP A 29 -3.68 4.54 16.26
CA ASP A 29 -3.73 4.57 14.79
C ASP A 29 -5.07 5.15 14.28
N ILE A 30 -6.16 4.97 15.04
CA ILE A 30 -7.47 5.55 14.74
C ILE A 30 -7.39 7.08 14.81
N ASP A 31 -6.74 7.64 15.84
CA ASP A 31 -6.58 9.09 15.98
C ASP A 31 -5.72 9.67 14.86
N ARG A 32 -4.65 8.96 14.46
CA ARG A 32 -3.80 9.34 13.33
C ARG A 32 -4.59 9.37 12.02
N LEU A 33 -5.40 8.36 11.75
CA LEU A 33 -6.23 8.29 10.54
C LEU A 33 -7.34 9.34 10.54
N ARG A 34 -7.95 9.63 11.69
CA ARG A 34 -8.93 10.72 11.83
C ARG A 34 -8.29 12.07 11.53
N ASN A 35 -7.13 12.35 12.14
CA ASN A 35 -6.38 13.59 11.89
C ASN A 35 -5.93 13.70 10.43
N LEU A 36 -5.56 12.58 9.80
CA LEU A 36 -5.28 12.54 8.37
C LEU A 36 -6.52 12.94 7.57
N ARG A 37 -7.69 12.30 7.79
CA ARG A 37 -8.94 12.65 7.09
C ARG A 37 -9.30 14.12 7.22
N THR A 38 -9.19 14.71 8.41
CA THR A 38 -9.46 16.14 8.61
C THR A 38 -8.54 17.01 7.77
N ARG A 39 -7.22 16.76 7.78
CA ARG A 39 -6.26 17.51 6.96
C ARG A 39 -6.50 17.34 5.47
N LEU A 40 -6.93 16.15 5.05
CA LEU A 40 -7.21 15.81 3.67
C LEU A 40 -8.48 16.49 3.12
N SER A 41 -9.47 16.77 3.96
CA SER A 41 -10.71 17.47 3.53
C SER A 41 -10.45 18.83 2.88
N GLN A 42 -9.33 19.46 3.21
CA GLN A 42 -8.93 20.78 2.70
C GLN A 42 -8.15 20.72 1.38
N LYS A 43 -7.91 19.51 0.84
CA LYS A 43 -7.12 19.31 -0.39
C LYS A 43 -8.00 19.01 -1.60
N PRO A 44 -7.55 19.40 -2.81
CA PRO A 44 -8.12 18.90 -4.06
C PRO A 44 -8.24 17.38 -4.06
N PHE A 45 -9.28 16.85 -4.72
CA PHE A 45 -9.62 15.43 -4.66
C PHE A 45 -8.44 14.50 -5.01
N GLU A 46 -7.74 14.78 -6.11
CA GLU A 46 -6.63 13.95 -6.56
C GLU A 46 -5.47 13.92 -5.55
N GLU A 47 -5.12 15.08 -4.97
CA GLU A 47 -4.10 15.20 -3.93
C GLU A 47 -4.52 14.48 -2.63
N ARG A 48 -5.82 14.51 -2.33
CA ARG A 48 -6.43 13.80 -1.21
C ARG A 48 -6.18 12.29 -1.32
N VAL A 49 -6.48 11.73 -2.49
CA VAL A 49 -6.32 10.30 -2.77
C VAL A 49 -4.85 9.90 -2.70
N ARG A 50 -3.95 10.64 -3.37
CA ARG A 50 -2.50 10.36 -3.31
C ARG A 50 -1.95 10.39 -1.90
N THR A 51 -2.33 11.41 -1.13
CA THR A 51 -1.86 11.54 0.25
C THR A 51 -2.40 10.43 1.14
N TRP A 52 -3.67 10.02 0.95
CA TRP A 52 -4.24 8.88 1.69
C TRP A 52 -3.54 7.57 1.37
N LEU A 53 -3.25 7.30 0.09
CA LEU A 53 -2.52 6.11 -0.34
C LEU A 53 -1.09 6.04 0.23
N LEU A 54 -0.47 7.18 0.52
CA LEU A 54 0.90 7.26 1.07
C LEU A 54 0.95 7.25 2.60
N GLN A 55 0.00 7.92 3.26
CA GLN A 55 0.03 8.12 4.73
C GLN A 55 -0.98 7.26 5.48
N GLY A 56 -1.93 6.64 4.78
CA GLY A 56 -2.95 5.75 5.34
C GLY A 56 -2.48 4.28 5.39
N PRO A 57 -3.43 3.34 5.51
CA PRO A 57 -3.15 1.91 5.37
C PRO A 57 -2.46 1.60 4.02
N PRO A 58 -1.65 0.54 3.90
CA PRO A 58 -0.90 0.25 2.67
C PRO A 58 -1.74 -0.40 1.55
N ILE A 59 -2.97 -0.81 1.87
CA ILE A 59 -3.90 -1.49 0.97
C ILE A 59 -5.34 -1.10 1.35
N HIS A 60 -6.22 -0.98 0.36
CA HIS A 60 -7.56 -0.42 0.58
C HIS A 60 -8.64 -1.14 -0.21
N ARG A 61 -9.81 -1.30 0.43
CA ARG A 61 -11.07 -1.59 -0.27
C ARG A 61 -11.58 -0.33 -0.96
N PHE A 62 -12.24 -0.50 -2.09
CA PHE A 62 -12.79 0.64 -2.83
C PHE A 62 -13.89 1.38 -2.04
N ASP A 63 -14.72 0.64 -1.30
CA ASP A 63 -15.75 1.26 -0.43
C ASP A 63 -15.14 2.23 0.59
N ALA A 64 -13.95 1.92 1.13
CA ALA A 64 -13.26 2.83 2.04
C ALA A 64 -12.72 4.09 1.35
N LEU A 65 -12.28 3.97 0.10
CA LEU A 65 -11.73 5.08 -0.69
C LEU A 65 -12.81 6.04 -1.18
N LYS A 66 -14.03 5.56 -1.47
CA LYS A 66 -15.17 6.43 -1.82
C LYS A 66 -15.48 7.47 -0.75
N HIS A 67 -15.24 7.16 0.52
CA HIS A 67 -15.43 8.11 1.62
C HIS A 67 -14.45 9.28 1.61
N LEU A 68 -13.39 9.24 0.79
CA LEU A 68 -12.53 10.40 0.59
C LEU A 68 -13.21 11.47 -0.26
N ALA A 69 -14.20 11.11 -1.08
CA ALA A 69 -14.89 12.03 -1.98
C ALA A 69 -16.33 11.56 -2.23
N PRO A 70 -17.21 11.71 -1.23
CA PRO A 70 -18.58 11.19 -1.30
C PRO A 70 -19.42 11.83 -2.41
N ASP A 71 -19.07 13.04 -2.83
CA ASP A 71 -19.81 13.82 -3.83
C ASP A 71 -19.29 13.60 -5.26
N ASN A 72 -18.15 12.92 -5.44
CA ASN A 72 -17.60 12.63 -6.76
C ASN A 72 -18.26 11.38 -7.35
N PRO A 73 -18.57 11.38 -8.66
CA PRO A 73 -19.06 10.18 -9.32
C PRO A 73 -18.00 9.07 -9.27
N VAL A 74 -18.48 7.84 -9.22
CA VAL A 74 -17.64 6.63 -9.10
C VAL A 74 -16.57 6.56 -10.19
N ASP A 75 -16.91 6.92 -11.42
CA ASP A 75 -15.98 6.86 -12.56
C ASP A 75 -14.80 7.84 -12.38
N GLU A 76 -15.05 9.06 -11.91
CA GLU A 76 -13.97 10.02 -11.61
C GLU A 76 -13.05 9.51 -10.50
N ILE A 77 -13.61 8.86 -9.47
CA ILE A 77 -12.82 8.27 -8.40
C ILE A 77 -11.93 7.15 -8.95
N LEU A 78 -12.47 6.30 -9.82
CA LEU A 78 -11.73 5.21 -10.45
C LEU A 78 -10.64 5.73 -11.38
N GLU A 79 -10.87 6.80 -12.14
CA GLU A 79 -9.85 7.41 -13.01
C GLU A 79 -8.67 7.97 -12.18
N VAL A 80 -8.97 8.70 -11.10
CA VAL A 80 -7.93 9.19 -10.18
C VAL A 80 -7.15 8.03 -9.56
N LEU A 81 -7.83 6.98 -9.09
CA LEU A 81 -7.18 5.79 -8.55
C LEU A 81 -6.32 5.09 -9.59
N LYS A 82 -6.79 4.89 -10.82
CA LYS A 82 -6.00 4.30 -11.90
C LYS A 82 -4.75 5.12 -12.23
N SER A 83 -4.74 6.43 -12.00
CA SER A 83 -3.54 7.25 -12.21
C SER A 83 -2.43 6.94 -11.19
N CYS A 84 -2.78 6.64 -9.93
CA CYS A 84 -1.84 6.65 -8.80
C CYS A 84 -1.78 5.34 -7.97
N ALA A 85 -2.68 4.40 -8.25
CA ALA A 85 -2.82 3.11 -7.60
C ALA A 85 -3.00 1.98 -8.65
N GLN A 86 -2.88 0.74 -8.19
CA GLN A 86 -3.10 -0.47 -8.95
C GLN A 86 -3.99 -1.44 -8.17
N LEU A 87 -4.69 -2.32 -8.88
CA LEU A 87 -5.60 -3.28 -8.28
C LEU A 87 -4.91 -4.63 -8.05
N VAL A 88 -5.03 -5.20 -6.85
CA VAL A 88 -4.56 -6.55 -6.48
C VAL A 88 -5.71 -7.28 -5.79
N GLN A 89 -6.32 -8.27 -6.45
CA GLN A 89 -7.47 -9.03 -5.94
C GLN A 89 -8.63 -8.14 -5.42
N GLY A 90 -9.02 -7.14 -6.22
CA GLY A 90 -10.07 -6.17 -5.87
C GLY A 90 -9.64 -5.07 -4.89
N LEU A 91 -8.42 -5.14 -4.35
CA LEU A 91 -7.88 -4.16 -3.40
C LEU A 91 -6.97 -3.16 -4.11
N TRP A 92 -7.05 -1.90 -3.71
CA TRP A 92 -6.22 -0.82 -4.24
C TRP A 92 -4.94 -0.66 -3.43
N VAL A 93 -3.80 -0.64 -4.13
CA VAL A 93 -2.47 -0.38 -3.57
C VAL A 93 -1.81 0.78 -4.32
N PRO A 94 -1.00 1.64 -3.68
CA PRO A 94 -0.30 2.71 -4.39
C PRO A 94 0.64 2.15 -5.47
N LYS A 95 0.80 2.86 -6.59
CA LYS A 95 1.82 2.51 -7.59
C LYS A 95 3.22 2.69 -7.00
N SER A 96 4.19 1.90 -7.47
CA SER A 96 5.58 2.04 -7.01
C SER A 96 6.18 3.40 -7.37
N SER A 97 5.80 3.99 -8.50
CA SER A 97 6.15 5.38 -8.85
C SER A 97 5.66 6.40 -7.84
N LEU A 98 4.49 6.17 -7.21
CA LEU A 98 3.98 7.05 -6.17
C LEU A 98 4.75 6.86 -4.86
N VAL A 99 5.11 5.62 -4.52
CA VAL A 99 5.78 5.29 -3.25
C VAL A 99 7.26 5.71 -3.24
N TYR A 100 7.96 5.52 -4.35
CA TYR A 100 9.41 5.72 -4.44
C TYR A 100 9.83 6.95 -5.24
N ASP A 101 8.87 7.63 -5.88
CA ASP A 101 9.15 8.73 -6.82
C ASP A 101 10.05 8.32 -7.99
N THR A 102 10.05 7.02 -8.32
CA THR A 102 10.82 6.45 -9.43
C THR A 102 10.23 5.11 -9.89
N ASN A 103 10.50 4.73 -11.14
CA ASN A 103 10.15 3.43 -11.71
C ASN A 103 11.33 2.44 -11.73
N ASN A 104 12.48 2.84 -11.20
CA ASN A 104 13.73 2.08 -11.28
C ASN A 104 14.25 1.71 -9.89
N GLY A 105 15.10 0.69 -9.82
CA GLY A 105 15.75 0.26 -8.58
C GLY A 105 15.27 -1.12 -8.11
N VAL A 106 16.10 -1.76 -7.27
CA VAL A 106 15.84 -3.13 -6.81
C VAL A 106 14.64 -3.17 -5.85
N GLU A 107 14.41 -2.10 -5.09
CA GLU A 107 13.28 -1.93 -4.18
C GLU A 107 11.96 -1.82 -4.95
N VAL A 108 11.95 -1.04 -6.04
CA VAL A 108 10.80 -0.91 -6.95
C VAL A 108 10.48 -2.26 -7.60
N LEU A 109 11.51 -2.96 -8.11
CA LEU A 109 11.35 -4.28 -8.70
C LEU A 109 10.82 -5.30 -7.68
N ALA A 110 11.38 -5.31 -6.47
CA ALA A 110 10.96 -6.19 -5.39
C ALA A 110 9.51 -5.93 -4.97
N ARG A 111 9.11 -4.65 -4.85
CA ARG A 111 7.73 -4.26 -4.58
C ARG A 111 6.78 -4.74 -5.68
N ASN A 112 7.11 -4.46 -6.94
CA ASN A 112 6.28 -4.88 -8.07
C ASN A 112 6.17 -6.40 -8.16
N PHE A 113 7.25 -7.15 -7.88
CA PHE A 113 7.22 -8.60 -7.78
C PHE A 113 6.29 -9.10 -6.68
N VAL A 114 6.38 -8.56 -5.46
CA VAL A 114 5.48 -8.94 -4.36
C VAL A 114 4.01 -8.68 -4.71
N LEU A 115 3.71 -7.50 -5.26
CA LEU A 115 2.35 -7.18 -5.67
C LEU A 115 1.84 -8.09 -6.78
N TYR A 116 2.70 -8.39 -7.77
CA TYR A 116 2.39 -9.33 -8.86
C TYR A 116 2.17 -10.76 -8.36
N GLU A 117 2.94 -11.26 -7.39
CA GLU A 117 2.67 -12.56 -6.78
C GLU A 117 1.32 -12.55 -6.03
N PHE A 118 1.00 -11.44 -5.36
CA PHE A 118 -0.31 -11.28 -4.74
C PHE A 118 -1.47 -11.17 -5.72
N THR A 119 -1.28 -10.90 -7.02
CA THR A 119 -2.41 -10.99 -7.97
C THR A 119 -2.81 -12.43 -8.24
N LYS A 120 -1.89 -13.37 -8.07
CA LYS A 120 -2.10 -14.81 -8.35
C LYS A 120 -2.64 -15.56 -7.15
N ASN A 121 -2.17 -15.23 -5.96
CA ASN A 121 -2.52 -15.94 -4.73
C ASN A 121 -2.43 -15.00 -3.52
N THR A 122 -3.26 -15.20 -2.50
CA THR A 122 -3.15 -14.46 -1.22
C THR A 122 -1.95 -14.91 -0.40
N LEU A 123 -1.29 -16.00 -0.80
CA LEU A 123 -0.13 -16.59 -0.16
C LEU A 123 1.11 -16.50 -1.07
N ILE A 124 2.23 -16.05 -0.51
CA ILE A 124 3.53 -16.05 -1.18
C ILE A 124 4.49 -16.96 -0.40
N LYS A 125 4.89 -18.08 -0.99
CA LYS A 125 5.92 -18.97 -0.41
C LYS A 125 7.29 -18.31 -0.45
N LYS A 126 8.14 -18.48 0.57
CA LYS A 126 9.50 -17.91 0.53
C LYS A 126 10.35 -18.48 -0.61
N SER A 127 10.04 -19.69 -1.07
CA SER A 127 10.70 -20.34 -2.21
C SER A 127 10.61 -19.55 -3.52
N VAL A 128 9.61 -18.67 -3.71
CA VAL A 128 9.50 -17.86 -4.94
C VAL A 128 10.67 -16.86 -5.10
N PHE A 129 11.30 -16.47 -4.00
CA PHE A 129 12.48 -15.59 -4.03
C PHE A 129 13.77 -16.36 -4.39
N GLY A 130 13.72 -17.70 -4.38
CA GLY A 130 14.85 -18.57 -4.71
C GLY A 130 16.09 -18.30 -3.87
N ARG A 131 17.28 -18.51 -4.46
CA ARG A 131 18.59 -18.23 -3.82
C ARG A 131 19.01 -16.77 -3.98
N ARG A 132 18.12 -15.81 -3.72
CA ARG A 132 18.38 -14.36 -3.86
C ARG A 132 18.12 -13.64 -2.54
N PRO A 133 19.03 -13.78 -1.56
CA PRO A 133 18.83 -13.19 -0.24
C PRO A 133 18.69 -11.67 -0.30
N GLU A 134 19.45 -10.99 -1.16
CA GLU A 134 19.34 -9.52 -1.32
C GLU A 134 17.99 -9.08 -1.91
N PHE A 135 17.42 -9.86 -2.82
CA PHE A 135 16.10 -9.55 -3.38
C PHE A 135 14.99 -9.78 -2.35
N LEU A 136 15.07 -10.87 -1.57
CA LEU A 136 14.16 -11.09 -0.43
C LEU A 136 14.29 -9.96 0.60
N LYS A 137 15.51 -9.51 0.90
CA LYS A 137 15.76 -8.37 1.80
C LYS A 137 15.09 -7.10 1.28
N ALA A 138 15.19 -6.81 -0.02
CA ALA A 138 14.50 -5.68 -0.65
C ALA A 138 12.96 -5.83 -0.65
N ALA A 139 12.44 -7.06 -0.76
CA ALA A 139 11.00 -7.35 -0.74
C ALA A 139 10.38 -7.33 0.67
N THR A 140 11.18 -7.60 1.70
CA THR A 140 10.72 -7.78 3.08
C THR A 140 9.95 -6.58 3.64
N PRO A 141 10.34 -5.31 3.43
CA PRO A 141 9.55 -4.16 3.90
C PRO A 141 8.13 -4.15 3.34
N VAL A 142 7.95 -4.50 2.07
CA VAL A 142 6.65 -4.55 1.39
C VAL A 142 5.82 -5.72 1.91
N LEU A 143 6.45 -6.89 2.11
CA LEU A 143 5.79 -8.05 2.70
C LEU A 143 5.30 -7.75 4.12
N LYS A 144 6.11 -7.10 4.96
CA LYS A 144 5.72 -6.72 6.33
C LYS A 144 4.58 -5.71 6.36
N SER A 145 4.51 -4.80 5.39
CA SER A 145 3.41 -3.83 5.33
C SER A 145 2.10 -4.49 4.91
N LEU A 146 2.11 -5.35 3.90
CA LEU A 146 0.90 -5.94 3.29
C LEU A 146 0.46 -7.28 3.89
N ALA A 147 1.37 -8.04 4.47
CA ALA A 147 1.17 -9.45 4.80
C ALA A 147 1.69 -9.81 6.20
N VAL A 148 1.25 -10.98 6.69
CA VAL A 148 1.72 -11.60 7.92
C VAL A 148 2.61 -12.77 7.54
N GLU A 149 3.82 -12.80 8.09
CA GLU A 149 4.73 -13.94 7.97
C GLU A 149 4.19 -15.11 8.78
N ARG A 150 4.21 -16.32 8.20
CA ARG A 150 3.85 -17.57 8.86
C ARG A 150 5.06 -18.51 8.81
N PRO A 151 5.97 -18.43 9.79
CA PRO A 151 7.23 -19.18 9.77
C PRO A 151 7.02 -20.69 9.60
N ASP A 152 6.02 -21.25 10.31
CA ASP A 152 5.72 -22.69 10.27
C ASP A 152 5.24 -23.18 8.90
N LEU A 153 4.74 -22.27 8.05
CA LEU A 153 4.25 -22.57 6.70
C LEU A 153 5.19 -22.08 5.59
N ASP A 154 6.32 -21.48 5.99
CA ASP A 154 7.31 -20.85 5.12
C ASP A 154 6.71 -19.90 4.08
N ASP A 155 5.76 -19.07 4.52
CA ASP A 155 5.04 -18.17 3.61
C ASP A 155 4.58 -16.85 4.25
N TRP A 156 4.08 -15.98 3.39
CA TRP A 156 3.45 -14.71 3.73
C TRP A 156 1.99 -14.74 3.29
N LYS A 157 1.07 -14.39 4.19
CA LYS A 157 -0.36 -14.28 3.91
C LYS A 157 -0.79 -12.83 3.87
N LEU A 158 -1.45 -12.41 2.79
CA LEU A 158 -2.04 -11.07 2.66
C LEU A 158 -2.97 -10.79 3.86
N LYS A 159 -2.81 -9.61 4.49
CA LYS A 159 -3.60 -9.21 5.67
C LYS A 159 -5.07 -9.02 5.31
N GLU A 160 -5.32 -8.34 4.20
CA GLU A 160 -6.66 -8.04 3.72
C GLU A 160 -7.21 -9.16 2.85
N LEU A 161 -8.49 -9.46 3.04
CA LEU A 161 -9.20 -10.40 2.18
C LEU A 161 -9.52 -9.77 0.82
N PRO A 162 -9.48 -10.54 -0.27
CA PRO A 162 -9.87 -10.08 -1.60
C PRO A 162 -11.25 -9.39 -1.61
N ASP A 163 -11.38 -8.34 -2.40
CA ASP A 163 -12.62 -7.57 -2.50
C ASP A 163 -13.48 -8.08 -3.67
N LYS A 164 -14.12 -9.25 -3.47
CA LYS A 164 -14.97 -9.88 -4.49
C LYS A 164 -16.12 -9.01 -4.94
N LYS A 165 -16.70 -8.22 -4.03
CA LYS A 165 -17.73 -7.25 -4.36
C LYS A 165 -17.23 -6.22 -5.39
N PHE A 166 -16.00 -5.73 -5.22
CA PHE A 166 -15.41 -4.82 -6.21
C PHE A 166 -15.18 -5.53 -7.55
N GLU A 167 -14.65 -6.76 -7.52
CA GLU A 167 -14.39 -7.54 -8.74
C GLU A 167 -15.68 -7.77 -9.55
N ASP A 168 -16.78 -8.08 -8.88
CA ASP A 168 -18.09 -8.33 -9.51
C ASP A 168 -18.71 -7.04 -10.08
N LEU A 169 -18.62 -5.93 -9.34
CA LEU A 169 -19.23 -4.66 -9.73
C LEU A 169 -18.43 -3.90 -10.80
N TYR A 170 -17.10 -4.04 -10.82
CA TYR A 170 -16.20 -3.24 -11.66
C TYR A 170 -15.30 -4.13 -12.53
N GLY A 171 -15.87 -5.18 -13.12
CA GLY A 171 -15.14 -6.17 -13.91
C GLY A 171 -14.37 -5.60 -15.11
N ASN A 172 -14.83 -4.47 -15.69
CA ASN A 172 -14.08 -3.75 -16.72
C ASN A 172 -12.74 -3.21 -16.20
N VAL A 173 -12.73 -2.56 -15.04
CA VAL A 173 -11.52 -2.05 -14.38
C VAL A 173 -10.59 -3.20 -14.00
N VAL A 174 -11.15 -4.31 -13.51
CA VAL A 174 -10.38 -5.51 -13.16
C VAL A 174 -9.63 -6.07 -14.38
N ARG A 175 -10.30 -6.18 -15.54
CA ARG A 175 -9.65 -6.64 -16.77
C ARG A 175 -8.54 -5.69 -17.26
N GLU A 176 -8.78 -4.38 -17.19
CA GLU A 176 -7.78 -3.37 -17.54
C GLU A 176 -6.52 -3.51 -16.67
N GLN A 177 -6.71 -3.62 -15.34
CA GLN A 177 -5.61 -3.78 -14.39
C GLN A 177 -4.90 -5.12 -14.54
N GLN A 178 -5.63 -6.19 -14.86
CA GLN A 178 -5.06 -7.50 -15.13
C GLN A 178 -4.11 -7.48 -16.34
N ALA A 179 -4.48 -6.80 -17.43
CA ALA A 179 -3.60 -6.64 -18.60
C ALA A 179 -2.30 -5.89 -18.26
N ILE A 180 -2.38 -4.89 -17.37
CA ILE A 180 -1.20 -4.18 -16.86
C ILE A 180 -0.29 -5.15 -16.08
N TRP A 181 -0.86 -5.98 -15.20
CA TRP A 181 -0.10 -6.98 -14.44
C TRP A 181 0.51 -8.07 -15.31
N GLU A 182 -0.16 -8.49 -16.38
CA GLU A 182 0.39 -9.47 -17.32
C GLU A 182 1.61 -8.92 -18.06
N SER A 183 1.54 -7.67 -18.52
CA SER A 183 2.67 -6.99 -19.15
C SER A 183 3.85 -6.83 -18.18
N MET A 184 3.57 -6.33 -16.98
CA MET A 184 4.58 -6.14 -15.94
C MET A 184 5.18 -7.47 -15.45
N GLY A 185 4.34 -8.50 -15.30
CA GLY A 185 4.73 -9.84 -14.88
C GLY A 185 5.72 -10.48 -15.84
N LYS A 186 5.55 -10.30 -17.16
CA LYS A 186 6.54 -10.73 -18.16
C LYS A 186 7.90 -10.07 -17.93
N GLN A 187 7.92 -8.74 -17.79
CA GLN A 187 9.17 -8.00 -17.54
C GLN A 187 9.85 -8.44 -16.24
N ILE A 188 9.09 -8.60 -15.16
CA ILE A 188 9.59 -9.05 -13.87
C ILE A 188 10.20 -10.46 -14.02
N ASN A 189 9.47 -11.39 -14.64
CA ASN A 189 9.96 -12.75 -14.84
C ASN A 189 11.21 -12.79 -15.73
N ASP A 190 11.29 -11.97 -16.78
CA ASP A 190 12.45 -11.88 -17.65
C ASP A 190 13.70 -11.39 -16.89
N ILE A 191 13.56 -10.36 -16.06
CA ILE A 191 14.65 -9.90 -15.18
C ILE A 191 14.99 -10.99 -14.16
N MET A 192 13.98 -11.65 -13.61
CA MET A 192 14.17 -12.69 -12.62
C MET A 192 14.78 -13.97 -13.21
N HIS A 193 14.62 -14.30 -14.49
CA HIS A 193 15.20 -15.52 -15.08
C HIS A 193 16.41 -15.25 -15.99
N GLY A 194 16.51 -14.06 -16.57
CA GLY A 194 17.51 -13.64 -17.57
C GLY A 194 18.93 -13.43 -17.03
N GLY A 195 19.14 -13.47 -15.71
CA GLY A 195 20.48 -13.42 -15.11
C GLY A 195 21.37 -14.64 -15.36
N ARG A 196 20.87 -15.69 -16.04
CA ARG A 196 21.64 -16.93 -16.30
C ARG A 196 22.39 -16.97 -17.64
N ASN A 197 22.10 -16.10 -18.61
CA ASN A 197 22.70 -16.18 -19.94
C ASN A 197 23.08 -14.78 -20.50
N ARG A 198 24.17 -14.18 -20.01
CA ARG A 198 24.95 -13.27 -20.86
C ARG A 198 26.24 -13.99 -21.25
N PRO A 199 26.47 -14.31 -22.54
CA PRO A 199 27.79 -14.75 -22.98
C PRO A 199 28.76 -13.59 -22.72
N ALA A 200 29.86 -13.88 -22.03
CA ALA A 200 30.95 -12.93 -21.90
C ALA A 200 31.40 -12.50 -23.30
N MET A 201 31.23 -11.22 -23.65
CA MET A 201 31.86 -10.66 -24.84
C MET A 201 33.38 -10.83 -24.67
N LYS A 202 33.95 -11.76 -25.46
CA LYS A 202 35.40 -11.86 -25.64
C LYS A 202 35.89 -10.49 -26.13
N LYS A 203 36.80 -9.88 -25.38
CA LYS A 203 37.61 -8.77 -25.89
C LYS A 203 38.41 -9.32 -27.07
N GLN A 204 38.17 -8.79 -28.26
CA GLN A 204 39.09 -8.95 -29.39
C GLN A 204 40.27 -8.01 -29.18
N ALA A 205 41.45 -8.54 -29.52
CA ALA A 205 42.78 -7.98 -29.35
C ALA A 205 43.03 -6.76 -30.22
#